data_AF-A0A351EN61-F1
#
_entry.id   AF-A0A351EN61-F1
#
_cell.length_a   1.000
_cell.length_b   1.000
_cell.length_c   1.000
_cell.angle_alpha   90.00
_cell.angle_beta   90.00
_cell.angle_gamma   90.00
#
_symmetry.space_group_name_H-M   'P 1'
#
loop_
_entity.id
_entity.type
_entity.pdbx_description
1 polymer ?
#
loop_
_entity_poly.entity_id
_entity_poly.type
_entity_poly.pdbx_seq_one_letter_code
_entity_poly.pdbx_strand_id
1 'polypeptide(L)' 'MKVVVCVKQIPDPALPGELDPSTNYLKRDDKLILDESDSYGVEMALQLVENAGGGEVSLVSMAPNGEVSGLRTAL' A
#
# COMPACT_ATOMS: atom_id res chain seq x y z
N MET A 1 13.70 -15.01 -9.65
CA MET A 1 12.44 -15.34 -8.93
C MET A 1 11.34 -14.35 -9.33
N LYS A 2 10.05 -14.71 -9.26
CA LYS A 2 8.94 -13.76 -9.41
C LYS A 2 8.16 -13.70 -8.11
N VAL A 3 8.02 -12.50 -7.53
CA VAL A 3 7.30 -12.29 -6.27
C VAL A 3 6.22 -11.24 -6.50
N VAL A 4 5.00 -11.54 -6.04
CA VAL A 4 3.91 -10.57 -6.01
C VAL A 4 3.69 -10.13 -4.57
N VAL A 5 3.73 -8.82 -4.32
CA VAL A 5 3.44 -8.25 -3.01
C VAL A 5 2.10 -7.54 -3.08
N CYS A 6 1.15 -8.01 -2.28
CA CYS A 6 -0.13 -7.33 -2.08
C CYS A 6 0.11 -6.17 -1.10
N VAL A 7 -0.18 -4.95 -1.54
CA VAL A 7 -0.02 -3.74 -0.73
C VAL A 7 -1.32 -2.94 -0.69
N LYS A 8 -1.56 -2.27 0.42
CA LYS A 8 -2.77 -1.49 0.66
C LYS A 8 -2.45 -0.02 0.66
N GLN A 9 -3.36 0.73 0.03
CA GLN A 9 -3.42 2.17 0.14
C GLN A 9 -4.45 2.54 1.21
N ILE A 10 -4.04 3.31 2.20
CA ILE A 10 -4.84 3.73 3.37
C ILE A 10 -4.79 5.26 3.52
N PRO A 11 -5.81 5.91 4.13
CA PRO A 11 -5.68 7.29 4.58
C PRO A 11 -4.49 7.43 5.51
N ASP A 12 -3.86 8.60 5.50
CA ASP A 12 -2.72 8.91 6.36
C ASP A 12 -3.09 8.72 7.84
N PRO A 13 -2.49 7.75 8.57
CA PRO A 13 -2.80 7.50 9.96
C PRO A 13 -2.27 8.61 10.89
N ALA A 14 -1.42 9.51 10.41
CA ALA A 14 -0.98 10.68 11.16
C ALA A 14 -2.07 11.77 11.25
N LEU A 15 -3.11 11.69 10.41
CA LEU A 15 -4.27 12.58 10.47
C LEU A 15 -5.35 11.97 11.38
N PRO A 16 -6.01 12.79 12.24
CA PRO A 16 -7.08 12.29 13.09
C PRO A 16 -8.26 11.81 12.24
N GLY A 17 -8.73 10.59 12.50
CA GLY A 17 -9.91 10.05 11.84
C GLY A 17 -11.20 10.77 12.27
N GLU A 18 -12.14 10.91 11.33
CA GLU A 18 -13.48 11.45 11.58
C GLU A 18 -14.54 10.44 11.11
N LEU A 19 -15.59 10.24 11.92
CA LEU A 19 -16.74 9.45 11.51
C LEU A 19 -17.78 10.33 10.81
N ASP A 20 -18.35 9.83 9.72
CA ASP A 20 -19.55 10.42 9.13
C ASP A 20 -20.74 10.18 10.10
N PRO A 21 -21.39 11.25 10.62
CA PRO A 21 -22.47 11.12 11.60
C PRO A 21 -23.74 10.48 11.05
N SER A 22 -23.89 10.40 9.73
CA SER A 22 -25.06 9.78 9.08
C SER A 22 -24.91 8.27 8.86
N THR A 23 -23.68 7.79 8.65
CA THR A 23 -23.39 6.37 8.33
C THR A 23 -22.59 5.66 9.42
N ASN A 24 -21.96 6.40 10.33
CA ASN A 24 -20.96 5.92 11.30
C ASN A 24 -19.73 5.25 10.65
N TYR A 25 -19.47 5.50 9.37
CA TYR A 25 -18.24 5.04 8.70
C TYR A 25 -17.12 6.06 8.88
N LEU A 26 -15.87 5.59 8.90
CA LEU A 26 -14.71 6.46 8.85
C LEU A 26 -14.72 7.21 7.50
N LYS A 27 -14.60 8.53 7.54
CA LYS A 27 -14.36 9.34 6.33
C LYS A 27 -13.00 8.97 5.74
N ARG A 28 -12.94 8.75 4.42
CA ARG A 28 -11.72 8.34 3.71
C ARG A 28 -11.51 9.17 2.44
N ASP A 29 -11.91 10.43 2.50
CA ASP A 29 -11.84 11.37 1.36
C ASP A 29 -10.42 11.93 1.16
N ASP A 30 -9.54 11.70 2.14
CA ASP A 30 -8.16 12.15 2.13
C ASP A 30 -7.27 11.36 1.16
N LYS A 31 -6.09 11.94 0.90
CA LYS A 31 -5.03 11.30 0.12
C LYS A 31 -4.70 9.92 0.71
N LEU A 32 -4.69 8.90 -0.14
CA LEU A 32 -4.23 7.58 0.23
C LEU A 32 -2.70 7.49 0.13
N ILE A 33 -2.09 6.83 1.11
CA ILE A 33 -0.67 6.49 1.19
C ILE A 33 -0.50 4.98 1.27
N LEU A 34 0.71 4.47 1.05
CA LEU A 34 1.03 3.07 1.33
C LEU A 34 0.87 2.81 2.83
N ASP A 35 0.25 1.69 3.20
CA ASP A 35 0.34 1.20 4.57
C ASP A 35 1.81 0.93 4.91
N GLU A 36 2.31 1.57 5.97
CA GLU A 36 3.71 1.46 6.38
C GLU A 36 4.10 0.00 6.65
N SER A 37 3.19 -0.81 7.20
CA SER A 37 3.47 -2.21 7.47
C SER A 37 3.67 -3.05 6.20
N ASP A 38 3.04 -2.66 5.09
CA ASP A 38 3.22 -3.32 3.80
C ASP A 38 4.59 -3.01 3.16
N SER A 39 5.25 -1.92 3.57
CA SER A 39 6.61 -1.59 3.12
C SER A 39 7.61 -2.68 3.52
N TYR A 40 7.39 -3.35 4.65
CA TYR A 40 8.22 -4.47 5.09
C TYR A 40 8.06 -5.67 4.15
N GLY A 41 6.85 -5.91 3.64
CA GLY A 41 6.61 -6.96 2.65
C GLY A 41 7.32 -6.69 1.32
N VAL A 42 7.34 -5.42 0.90
CA VAL A 42 8.09 -4.98 -0.30
C VAL A 42 9.59 -5.19 -0.10
N GLU A 43 10.14 -4.75 1.02
CA GLU A 43 11.57 -4.93 1.35
C GLU A 43 11.98 -6.40 1.38
N MET A 44 11.17 -7.25 2.04
CA MET A 44 11.44 -8.69 2.08
C MET A 44 11.41 -9.31 0.67
N ALA A 45 10.50 -8.89 -0.20
CA ALA A 45 10.45 -9.38 -1.57
C ALA A 45 11.69 -9.00 -2.39
N LEU A 46 12.20 -7.77 -2.20
CA LEU A 46 13.43 -7.31 -2.83
C LEU A 46 14.62 -8.17 -2.38
N GLN A 47 14.79 -8.38 -1.08
CA GLN A 47 15.85 -9.22 -0.52
C GLN A 47 15.77 -10.67 -1.00
N LEU A 48 14.57 -11.25 -1.08
CA LEU A 48 14.37 -12.62 -1.59
C LEU A 48 14.76 -12.73 -3.07
N VAL A 49 14.37 -11.75 -3.88
CA VAL A 49 14.71 -11.73 -5.31
C VAL A 49 16.21 -11.54 -5.52
N GLU A 50 16.86 -10.66 -4.76
CA GLU A 50 18.31 -10.44 -4.79
C GLU A 50 19.06 -11.72 -4.40
N ASN A 51 18.71 -12.33 -3.26
CA ASN A 51 19.32 -13.58 -2.77
C ASN A 51 19.13 -14.76 -3.72
N ALA A 52 18.08 -14.74 -4.54
CA ALA A 52 17.82 -15.72 -5.58
C ALA A 52 18.63 -15.48 -6.88
N GLY A 53 19.51 -14.47 -6.91
CA GLY A 53 20.32 -14.11 -8.07
C GLY A 53 19.59 -13.22 -9.09
N GLY A 54 18.49 -12.57 -8.68
CA GLY A 54 17.71 -11.65 -9.50
C GLY A 54 16.30 -12.13 -9.87
N GLY A 55 15.51 -11.24 -10.46
CA GLY A 55 14.11 -11.50 -10.76
C GLY A 55 13.24 -10.25 -10.81
N GLU A 56 11.95 -10.44 -10.56
CA GLU A 56 10.92 -9.41 -10.67
C GLU A 56 10.06 -9.38 -9.40
N VAL A 57 9.84 -8.18 -8.88
CA VAL A 57 8.85 -7.89 -7.82
C VAL A 57 7.71 -7.11 -8.46
N SER A 58 6.50 -7.62 -8.38
CA SER A 58 5.29 -6.94 -8.85
C SER A 58 4.42 -6.54 -7.67
N LEU A 59 4.04 -5.27 -7.58
CA LEU A 59 3.15 -4.78 -6.54
C LEU A 59 1.70 -4.78 -7.02
N VAL A 60 0.78 -5.26 -6.18
CA VAL A 60 -0.66 -5.27 -6.47
C VAL A 60 -1.39 -4.52 -5.37
N SER A 61 -2.17 -3.51 -5.76
CA SER A 61 -3.05 -2.77 -4.84
C SER A 61 -4.44 -2.61 -5.42
N MET A 62 -5.43 -2.62 -4.53
CA MET A 62 -6.84 -2.34 -4.85
C MET A 62 -7.31 -1.12 -4.07
N ALA A 63 -7.53 -0.02 -4.79
CA ALA A 63 -8.06 1.23 -4.27
C ALA A 63 -9.22 1.73 -5.16
N PRO A 64 -10.18 2.49 -4.60
CA PRO A 64 -11.22 3.14 -5.39
C PRO A 64 -10.63 4.05 -6.48
N ASN A 65 -11.41 4.29 -7.54
CA ASN A 65 -11.08 5.23 -8.63
C ASN A 65 -9.75 4.98 -9.36
N GLY A 66 -9.15 3.79 -9.18
CA GLY A 66 -7.84 3.50 -9.78
C GLY A 66 -6.69 4.31 -9.17
N GLU A 67 -6.82 4.72 -7.91
CA GLU A 67 -5.75 5.44 -7.20
C GLU A 67 -4.44 4.64 -7.16
N VAL A 68 -3.34 5.31 -7.51
CA VAL A 68 -1.99 4.73 -7.56
C VAL A 68 -0.97 5.57 -6.79
N SER A 69 -1.41 6.66 -6.16
CA SER A 69 -0.52 7.62 -5.50
C SER A 69 0.27 6.97 -4.36
N GLY A 70 -0.39 6.19 -3.50
CA GLY A 70 0.27 5.43 -2.44
C GLY A 70 1.06 4.21 -2.96
N LEU A 71 0.69 3.65 -4.12
CA LEU A 71 1.46 2.56 -4.72
C LEU A 71 2.83 3.05 -5.23
N ARG A 72 2.89 4.27 -5.78
CA ARG A 72 4.12 4.83 -6.37
C ARG A 72 5.20 5.16 -5.34
N THR A 73 4.87 5.31 -4.06
CA THR A 73 5.88 5.48 -3.00
C THR A 73 6.69 4.21 -2.71
N ALA A 74 6.25 3.05 -3.21
CA ALA A 74 6.95 1.78 -3.08
C ALA A 74 7.81 1.41 -4.31
N LEU A 75 7.86 2.27 -5.34
CA LEU A 75 8.61 2.09 -6.59
C LEU A 75 9.79 3.05 -6.66
#